data_AF-A0A7V9ZK95-F1
#
_entry.id   AF-A0A7V9ZK95-F1
#
_cell.length_a   1.000
_cell.length_b   1.000
_cell.length_c   1.000
_cell.angle_alpha   90.00
_cell.angle_beta   90.00
_cell.angle_gamma   90.00
#
_symmetry.space_group_name_H-M   'P 1'
#
loop_
_entity.id
_entity.type
_entity.pdbx_description
1 polymer ?
#
loop_
_entity_poly.entity_id
_entity_poly.type
_entity_poly.pdbx_seq_one_letter_code
_entity_poly.pdbx_strand_id
1 'polypeptide(L)'
;MAPAKTSPSKESSKVTERINATALELLAKHPDGLSWTDLRKKIEASDASFHPKTVNGCVWKLVENFPDRVSKPSKGLFRLKQYN
;
A
#
# COMPACT_ATOMS: atom_id res chain seq x y z
N MET A 1 18.96 -9.61 -11.70
CA MET A 1 17.62 -9.92 -12.22
C MET A 1 16.64 -9.84 -11.05
N ALA A 2 16.01 -8.68 -10.83
CA ALA A 2 15.03 -8.55 -9.77
C ALA A 2 13.73 -9.24 -10.21
N PRO A 3 13.14 -10.15 -9.42
CA PRO A 3 11.87 -10.73 -9.79
C PRO A 3 10.84 -9.61 -9.82
N ALA A 4 10.14 -9.46 -10.95
CA ALA A 4 8.95 -8.64 -11.04
C ALA A 4 8.04 -9.06 -9.88
N LYS A 5 7.90 -8.19 -8.87
CA LYS A 5 7.13 -8.49 -7.67
C LYS A 5 5.68 -8.63 -8.10
N THR A 6 5.25 -9.88 -8.19
CA THR A 6 3.88 -10.32 -8.50
C THR A 6 2.87 -9.45 -7.77
N SER A 7 1.86 -8.98 -8.51
CA SER A 7 0.75 -8.19 -7.98
C SER A 7 0.22 -8.84 -6.69
N PRO A 8 0.20 -8.11 -5.57
CA PRO A 8 -0.35 -8.66 -4.33
C PRO A 8 -1.84 -8.94 -4.53
N SER A 9 -2.24 -10.19 -4.34
CA SER A 9 -3.63 -10.63 -4.48
C SER A 9 -4.34 -10.57 -3.12
N LYS A 10 -5.56 -10.03 -3.07
CA LYS A 10 -6.39 -9.98 -1.85
C LYS A 10 -6.78 -11.36 -1.31
N GLU A 11 -6.64 -12.39 -2.14
CA GLU A 11 -6.94 -13.79 -1.78
C GLU A 11 -5.70 -14.56 -1.27
N SER A 12 -4.55 -13.88 -1.13
CA SER A 12 -3.33 -14.52 -0.66
C SER A 12 -3.41 -14.86 0.83
N SER A 13 -2.89 -16.02 1.22
CA SER A 13 -2.86 -16.46 2.63
C SER A 13 -2.03 -15.54 3.53
N LYS A 14 -1.18 -14.69 2.95
CA LYS A 14 -0.33 -13.77 3.72
C LYS A 14 -1.04 -12.45 3.96
N VAL A 15 -1.15 -12.08 5.24
CA VAL A 15 -1.70 -10.79 5.69
C VAL A 15 -0.98 -9.60 5.04
N THR A 16 0.34 -9.68 4.86
CA THR A 16 1.13 -8.63 4.21
C THR A 16 0.79 -8.45 2.73
N GLU A 17 0.54 -9.52 1.98
CA GLU A 17 0.08 -9.42 0.59
C GLU A 17 -1.31 -8.78 0.53
N ARG A 18 -2.24 -9.19 1.41
CA ARG A 18 -3.58 -8.58 1.51
C ARG A 18 -3.54 -7.08 1.82
N ILE A 19 -2.66 -6.66 2.75
CA ILE A 19 -2.47 -5.26 3.09
C ILE A 19 -1.88 -4.49 1.89
N ASN A 20 -0.85 -5.02 1.25
CA ASN A 20 -0.24 -4.38 0.07
C ASN A 20 -1.25 -4.22 -1.08
N ALA A 21 -2.05 -5.25 -1.34
CA ALA A 21 -3.12 -5.22 -2.35
C ALA A 21 -4.14 -4.11 -2.03
N THR A 22 -4.59 -4.06 -0.78
CA THR A 22 -5.54 -3.06 -0.30
C THR A 22 -4.96 -1.65 -0.39
N ALA A 23 -3.70 -1.47 0.03
CA ALA A 23 -3.01 -0.18 -0.04
C ALA A 23 -2.89 0.33 -1.48
N LEU A 24 -2.48 -0.52 -2.43
CA LEU A 24 -2.39 -0.17 -3.84
C LEU A 24 -3.76 0.17 -4.43
N GLU A 25 -4.81 -0.58 -4.08
CA GLU A 25 -6.16 -0.30 -4.57
C GLU A 25 -6.72 1.02 -4.03
N LEU A 26 -6.44 1.34 -2.76
CA LEU A 26 -6.79 2.63 -2.17
C LEU A 26 -6.05 3.77 -2.87
N LEU A 27 -4.76 3.62 -3.14
CA LEU A 27 -3.99 4.61 -3.90
C LEU A 27 -4.48 4.73 -5.35
N ALA A 28 -4.97 3.65 -5.96
CA ALA A 28 -5.58 3.68 -7.29
C ALA A 28 -6.91 4.46 -7.33
N LYS A 29 -7.71 4.35 -6.26
CA LYS A 29 -8.96 5.12 -6.10
C LYS A 29 -8.72 6.60 -5.77
N HIS A 30 -7.51 6.95 -5.34
CA HIS A 30 -7.13 8.28 -4.90
C HIS A 30 -5.95 8.80 -5.72
N PRO A 31 -6.20 9.35 -6.94
CA PRO A 31 -5.14 9.85 -7.82
C PRO A 31 -4.33 11.02 -7.21
N ASP A 32 -4.94 11.81 -6.32
CA ASP A 32 -4.25 12.83 -5.50
C ASP A 32 -3.19 12.25 -4.55
N GLY A 33 -3.31 10.97 -4.23
CA GLY A 33 -2.54 10.29 -3.20
C GLY A 33 -3.24 10.31 -1.84
N LEU A 34 -2.69 9.54 -0.90
CA LEU A 34 -3.20 9.36 0.45
C LEU A 34 -2.08 9.55 1.47
N SER A 35 -2.40 10.28 2.53
CA SER A 35 -1.51 10.42 3.68
C SER A 35 -1.36 9.07 4.40
N TRP A 36 -0.20 8.83 4.99
CA TRP A 36 0.13 7.61 5.73
C TRP A 36 -0.94 7.25 6.75
N THR A 37 -1.38 8.24 7.54
CA THR A 37 -2.43 8.09 8.55
C THR A 37 -3.77 7.68 7.93
N ASP A 38 -4.11 8.26 6.78
CA ASP A 38 -5.37 8.01 6.09
C ASP A 38 -5.37 6.66 5.39
N LEU A 39 -4.29 6.34 4.68
CA LEU A 39 -4.04 5.05 4.05
C LEU A 39 -4.11 3.93 5.09
N ARG A 40 -3.42 4.10 6.23
CA ARG A 40 -3.47 3.16 7.35
C ARG A 40 -4.89 3.01 7.90
N LYS A 41 -5.60 4.10 8.19
CA LYS A 41 -7.00 4.05 8.67
C LYS A 41 -7.92 3.33 7.70
N LYS A 42 -7.78 3.58 6.39
CA LYS A 42 -8.59 2.92 5.34
C LYS A 42 -8.27 1.43 5.23
N ILE A 43 -7.01 1.04 5.40
CA ILE A 43 -6.60 -0.38 5.43
C ILE A 43 -7.20 -1.06 6.66
N GLU A 44 -7.04 -0.49 7.85
CA GLU A 44 -7.61 -1.00 9.10
C GLU A 44 -9.15 -1.08 9.03
N ALA A 45 -9.80 -0.09 8.40
CA ALA A 45 -11.24 -0.09 8.18
C ALA A 45 -11.71 -1.09 7.11
N SER A 46 -10.83 -1.45 6.16
CA SER A 46 -11.15 -2.45 5.14
C SER A 46 -11.13 -3.86 5.71
N ASP A 47 -10.23 -4.13 6.65
CA ASP A 47 -10.10 -5.44 7.27
C ASP A 47 -9.62 -5.31 8.72
N ALA A 48 -10.53 -5.57 9.66
CA ALA A 48 -10.24 -5.51 11.09
C ALA A 48 -9.26 -6.62 11.54
N SER A 49 -8.95 -7.61 10.70
CA SER A 49 -7.94 -8.62 10.99
C SER A 49 -6.51 -8.07 10.87
N PHE A 50 -6.33 -6.89 10.26
CA PHE A 50 -5.03 -6.28 10.08
C PHE A 50 -4.53 -5.65 11.38
N HIS A 51 -3.45 -6.22 11.93
CA HIS A 51 -2.80 -5.64 13.09
C HIS A 51 -2.12 -4.31 12.75
N PRO A 52 -2.26 -3.25 13.58
CA PRO A 52 -1.69 -1.93 13.32
C PRO A 52 -0.16 -1.98 13.13
N LYS A 53 0.52 -2.88 13.84
CA LYS A 53 1.98 -3.07 13.70
C LYS A 53 2.35 -3.60 12.32
N THR A 54 1.57 -4.56 11.81
CA THR A 54 1.74 -5.14 10.48
C THR A 54 1.40 -4.13 9.41
N VAL A 55 0.28 -3.41 9.54
CA VAL A 55 -0.10 -2.33 8.60
C VAL A 55 1.01 -1.29 8.52
N ASN A 56 1.54 -0.85 9.66
CA ASN A 56 2.59 0.15 9.69
C ASN A 56 3.86 -0.30 8.93
N GLY A 57 4.34 -1.52 9.23
CA GLY A 57 5.49 -2.09 8.52
C GLY A 57 5.23 -2.33 7.03
N CYS A 58 4.01 -2.74 6.67
CA CYS A 58 3.62 -3.00 5.29
C CYS A 58 3.53 -1.71 4.48
N VAL A 59 2.94 -0.65 5.04
CA VAL A 59 2.84 0.66 4.40
C VAL A 59 4.22 1.31 4.25
N TRP A 60 5.10 1.19 5.24
CA TRP A 60 6.51 1.61 5.12
C TRP A 60 7.23 0.89 3.98
N LYS A 61 7.12 -0.44 3.96
CA LYS A 61 7.70 -1.27 2.90
C LYS A 61 6.97 -1.16 1.57
N LEU A 62 5.83 -0.46 1.48
CA LEU A 62 5.04 -0.37 0.26
C LEU A 62 5.82 0.35 -0.85
N VAL A 63 6.49 1.46 -0.51
CA VAL A 63 7.33 2.22 -1.44
C VAL A 63 8.63 1.49 -1.78
N GLU A 64 9.18 0.70 -0.85
CA GLU A 64 10.33 -0.16 -1.12
C GLU A 64 9.96 -1.39 -1.96
N ASN A 65 8.74 -1.89 -1.78
CA ASN A 65 8.23 -3.01 -2.56
C ASN A 65 7.80 -2.59 -3.95
N PHE A 66 7.14 -1.45 -4.08
CA PHE A 66 6.61 -0.97 -5.33
C PHE A 66 7.13 0.43 -5.66
N PRO A 67 8.45 0.65 -5.76
CA PRO A 67 9.03 1.96 -6.09
C PRO A 67 8.66 2.41 -7.51
N ASP A 68 8.27 1.47 -8.35
CA ASP A 68 7.82 1.71 -9.72
C ASP A 68 6.35 2.11 -9.80
N ARG A 69 5.52 1.67 -8.84
CA ARG A 69 4.08 1.97 -8.81
C ARG A 69 3.70 3.07 -7.84
N VAL A 70 4.43 3.22 -6.73
CA VAL A 70 4.14 4.18 -5.66
C VAL A 70 5.29 5.17 -5.53
N SER A 71 4.97 6.45 -5.50
CA SER A 71 5.88 7.53 -5.18
C SER A 71 5.48 8.22 -3.88
N LYS A 72 6.44 8.86 -3.23
CA LYS A 72 6.25 9.61 -2.00
C LYS A 72 6.64 11.07 -2.24
N PRO A 73 5.78 11.89 -2.88
CA PRO A 73 6.10 13.27 -3.22
C PRO A 73 6.25 14.18 -2.00
N SER A 74 5.70 13.78 -0.83
CA SER A 74 5.79 14.55 0.41
C SER A 74 5.93 13.65 1.64
N LYS A 75 6.41 14.21 2.76
CA LYS A 75 6.66 13.44 3.98
C LYS A 75 5.37 12.86 4.54
N GLY A 76 5.14 11.58 4.26
CA GLY A 76 3.95 10.86 4.68
C GLY A 76 2.81 10.88 3.67
N LEU A 77 3.01 11.35 2.43
CA LEU A 77 2.03 11.25 1.36
C LEU A 77 2.46 10.17 0.37
N PHE A 78 1.57 9.21 0.10
CA PHE A 78 1.78 8.14 -0.87
C PHE A 78 0.90 8.38 -2.09
N ARG A 79 1.45 8.26 -3.30
CA ARG A 79 0.70 8.45 -4.55
C ARG A 79 1.10 7.40 -5.56
N LEU A 80 0.18 6.97 -6.44
CA LEU A 80 0.58 6.13 -7.57
C LEU A 80 1.36 6.93 -8.60
N LYS A 81 2.45 6.34 -9.12
CA LYS A 81 3.23 6.87 -10.24
C LYS A 81 2.47 6.87 -11.57
N GLN A 82 1.46 6.02 -11.72
CA GLN A 82 0.63 5.96 -12.93
C GLN A 82 -0.09 7.27 -13.25
N TYR A 83 -0.30 8.14 -12.25
CA TYR A 83 -0.99 9.42 -12.39
C TYR A 83 -0.04 10.63 -12.41
N ASN A 84 1.26 10.39 -12.61
CA ASN A 84 2.27 11.44 -12.75
C ASN A 84 2.66 11.62 -14.22
#